data_AF-A0A1M7Y6E7-F1
#
_entry.id   AF-A0A1M7Y6E7-F1
#
_cell.length_a   1.000
_cell.length_b   1.000
_cell.length_c   1.000
_cell.angle_alpha   90.00
_cell.angle_beta   90.00
_cell.angle_gamma   90.00
#
_symmetry.space_group_name_H-M   'P 1'
#
loop_
_entity.id
_entity.type
_entity.pdbx_description
1 polymer ?
#
loop_
_entity_poly.entity_id
_entity_poly.type
_entity_poly.pdbx_seq_one_letter_code
_entity_poly.pdbx_strand_id
1 'polypeptide(L)'
;MEQGNEIIDKDYKDLQRKLTYYPGITIVSVDKDPPEQYVIEYRVFGYGYDGNGQIQMLRRHQIEIKLPFGYPHFPPTVKPLSKICHPDVAEHAIRIADFWQSNQSLADLVIHIGDMIRGAVYSTEGAFNEEAAEWYAENKQKLPLGELEYNDPNAKPVKPKGRTNTPYKLIALVAMVGILIVGGGLVVRDKMILKASGEALQQIQSFIDNREFHEAENVGKKTVSNLQSVLLFSGDSTARLAEINDILESAPLKEGLAGRIEYKGQYLPISVADSLAEVERVSNDATAKLGAGDVDAAMTEFSRAIMLAEKNGQSAAADNVRKISAEKRLVHYVEKANAYYSEQEWQKAVDLYGLAIMILENEKDYLSADSLENRAKLVKLKTLALASISRQEAVKAENKKEYAIAAKQYRAIVTLIQRNEYGNDPVLAKVGNDAEAEHQRLAELAMVAEGSAYLVENFKTIFMEHYPGLYEPGLQSPRVRYLGKNENKLVFMMSCIELVQRNTNEFRLSYQFDPVSRRWSLYRE
;
A
#
# COMPACT_ATOMS: atom_id res chain seq x y z
N MET A 1 -22.86 -3.18 -4.07
CA MET A 1 -22.55 -4.48 -4.71
C MET A 1 -23.10 -4.52 -6.14
N GLU A 2 -24.28 -3.96 -6.44
CA GLU A 2 -24.86 -3.97 -7.80
C GLU A 2 -23.99 -3.30 -8.88
N GLN A 3 -23.40 -2.12 -8.63
CA GLN A 3 -22.60 -1.41 -9.65
C GLN A 3 -21.32 -2.14 -10.11
N GLY A 4 -20.70 -2.96 -9.23
CA GLY A 4 -19.49 -3.72 -9.59
C GLY A 4 -19.78 -4.84 -10.58
N ASN A 5 -20.92 -5.52 -10.40
CA ASN A 5 -21.33 -6.62 -11.28
C ASN A 5 -21.73 -6.13 -12.68
N GLU A 6 -22.27 -4.91 -12.80
CA GLU A 6 -22.62 -4.30 -14.09
C GLU A 6 -21.39 -4.01 -14.96
N ILE A 7 -20.30 -3.52 -14.36
CA ILE A 7 -19.05 -3.24 -15.08
C ILE A 7 -18.40 -4.54 -15.56
N ILE A 8 -18.36 -5.57 -14.71
CA ILE A 8 -17.77 -6.86 -15.05
C ILE A 8 -18.52 -7.53 -16.21
N ASP A 9 -19.87 -7.51 -16.18
CA ASP A 9 -20.69 -8.05 -17.28
C ASP A 9 -20.49 -7.27 -18.59
N LYS A 10 -20.39 -5.93 -18.52
CA LYS A 10 -20.10 -5.09 -19.68
C LYS A 10 -18.73 -5.42 -20.27
N ASP A 11 -17.69 -5.47 -19.45
CA ASP A 11 -16.32 -5.74 -19.89
C ASP A 11 -16.18 -7.15 -20.48
N TYR A 12 -16.91 -8.12 -19.95
CA TYR A 12 -16.97 -9.46 -20.52
C TYR A 12 -17.57 -9.44 -21.94
N LYS A 13 -18.68 -8.73 -22.15
CA LYS A 13 -19.31 -8.58 -23.47
C LYS A 13 -18.42 -7.82 -24.45
N ASP A 14 -17.73 -6.79 -23.99
CA ASP A 14 -16.81 -6.00 -24.79
C ASP A 14 -15.57 -6.83 -25.18
N LEU A 15 -15.02 -7.63 -24.26
CA LEU A 15 -13.97 -8.61 -24.54
C LEU A 15 -14.41 -9.61 -25.62
N GLN A 16 -15.57 -10.25 -25.43
CA GLN A 16 -16.10 -11.20 -26.42
C GLN A 16 -16.24 -10.57 -27.80
N ARG A 17 -16.76 -9.34 -27.88
CA ARG A 17 -16.91 -8.61 -29.15
C ARG A 17 -15.55 -8.30 -29.77
N LYS A 18 -14.60 -7.79 -28.99
CA LYS A 18 -13.26 -7.43 -29.46
C LYS A 18 -12.54 -8.65 -30.05
N LEU A 19 -12.61 -9.79 -29.38
CA LEU A 19 -11.95 -11.03 -29.81
C LEU A 19 -12.50 -11.61 -31.12
N THR A 20 -13.69 -11.20 -31.58
CA THR A 20 -14.15 -11.57 -32.93
C THR A 20 -13.25 -11.03 -34.03
N TYR A 21 -12.52 -9.95 -33.76
CA TYR A 21 -11.55 -9.35 -34.68
C TYR A 21 -10.13 -9.92 -34.52
N TYR A 22 -9.88 -10.75 -33.51
CA TYR A 22 -8.55 -11.30 -33.21
C TYR A 22 -8.60 -12.83 -33.14
N PRO A 23 -8.59 -13.54 -34.28
CA PRO A 23 -8.76 -14.99 -34.33
C PRO A 23 -7.65 -15.77 -33.62
N GLY A 24 -6.50 -15.13 -33.38
CA GLY A 24 -5.38 -15.69 -32.63
C GLY A 24 -5.56 -15.67 -31.10
N ILE A 25 -6.63 -15.07 -30.56
CA ILE A 25 -6.85 -14.95 -29.12
C ILE A 25 -8.24 -15.50 -28.76
N THR A 26 -8.31 -16.41 -27.78
CA THR A 26 -9.57 -17.09 -27.42
C THR A 26 -9.74 -17.22 -25.91
N ILE A 27 -10.98 -17.10 -25.42
CA ILE A 27 -11.32 -17.41 -24.02
C ILE A 27 -11.48 -18.93 -23.91
N VAL A 28 -10.66 -19.58 -23.11
CA VAL A 28 -10.68 -21.03 -22.88
C VAL A 28 -11.73 -21.40 -21.83
N SER A 29 -11.76 -20.65 -20.72
CA SER A 29 -12.71 -20.86 -19.64
C SER A 29 -12.95 -19.56 -18.87
N VAL A 30 -14.12 -19.50 -18.23
CA VAL A 30 -14.50 -18.46 -17.26
C VAL A 30 -14.98 -19.11 -15.98
N ASP A 31 -14.83 -18.41 -14.86
CA ASP A 31 -15.40 -18.80 -13.57
C ASP A 31 -16.26 -17.66 -12.99
N LYS A 32 -17.37 -18.05 -12.35
CA LYS A 32 -18.48 -17.20 -11.86
C LYS A 32 -19.38 -16.56 -12.94
N ASP A 33 -20.48 -15.96 -12.48
CA ASP A 33 -21.45 -15.21 -13.29
C ASP A 33 -21.87 -13.92 -12.55
N PRO A 34 -21.43 -12.73 -12.97
CA PRO A 34 -20.58 -12.46 -14.13
C PRO A 34 -19.13 -12.95 -13.92
N PRO A 35 -18.35 -13.23 -15.00
CA PRO A 35 -17.02 -13.80 -14.88
C PRO A 35 -16.02 -12.90 -14.14
N GLU A 36 -15.38 -13.42 -13.09
CA GLU A 36 -14.31 -12.72 -12.37
C GLU A 36 -12.93 -13.34 -12.64
N GLN A 37 -12.89 -14.48 -13.30
CA GLN A 37 -11.66 -15.18 -13.65
C GLN A 37 -11.75 -15.75 -15.06
N TYR A 38 -10.67 -15.59 -15.81
CA TYR A 38 -10.55 -15.98 -17.20
C TYR A 38 -9.27 -16.78 -17.42
N VAL A 39 -9.34 -17.79 -18.29
CA VAL A 39 -8.15 -18.37 -18.92
C VAL A 39 -8.18 -18.00 -20.39
N ILE A 40 -7.19 -17.23 -20.84
CA ILE A 40 -7.06 -16.77 -22.22
C ILE A 40 -5.94 -17.53 -22.90
N GLU A 41 -6.21 -18.03 -24.11
CA GLU A 41 -5.24 -18.64 -24.98
C GLU A 41 -4.84 -17.70 -26.11
N TYR A 42 -3.53 -17.56 -26.31
CA TYR A 42 -2.90 -16.81 -27.39
C TYR A 42 -2.20 -17.78 -28.34
N ARG A 43 -2.56 -17.72 -29.62
CA ARG A 43 -1.95 -18.48 -30.73
C ARG A 43 -1.04 -17.58 -31.56
N VAL A 44 -0.04 -17.02 -30.90
CA VAL A 44 0.96 -16.11 -31.48
C VAL A 44 2.35 -16.67 -31.23
N PHE A 45 3.32 -16.22 -32.01
CA PHE A 45 4.72 -16.54 -31.74
C PHE A 45 5.24 -15.75 -30.54
N GLY A 46 5.85 -16.46 -29.59
CA GLY A 46 6.50 -15.87 -28.42
C GLY A 46 7.68 -16.72 -27.96
N TYR A 47 8.62 -16.14 -27.23
CA TYR A 47 9.69 -16.92 -26.61
C TYR A 47 9.18 -17.61 -25.33
N GLY A 48 9.71 -18.80 -25.04
CA GLY A 48 9.40 -19.56 -23.84
C GLY A 48 10.48 -20.58 -23.52
N TYR A 49 10.39 -21.17 -22.34
CA TYR A 49 11.35 -22.17 -21.87
C TYR A 49 10.86 -23.59 -22.18
N ASP A 50 11.77 -24.44 -22.64
CA ASP A 50 11.53 -25.88 -22.76
C ASP A 50 11.66 -26.61 -21.41
N GLY A 51 11.52 -27.94 -21.41
CA GLY A 51 11.65 -28.75 -20.19
C GLY A 51 13.06 -28.76 -19.56
N ASN A 52 14.07 -28.30 -20.29
CA ASN A 52 15.46 -28.17 -19.84
C ASN A 52 15.82 -26.72 -19.47
N GLY A 53 14.87 -25.78 -19.56
CA GLY A 53 15.11 -24.37 -19.29
C GLY A 53 15.75 -23.60 -20.44
N GLN A 54 15.81 -24.15 -21.66
CA GLN A 54 16.35 -23.44 -22.83
C GLN A 54 15.28 -22.57 -23.51
N ILE A 55 15.67 -21.38 -23.98
CA ILE A 55 14.78 -20.48 -24.71
C ILE A 55 14.48 -21.06 -26.10
N GLN A 56 13.20 -21.22 -26.38
CA GLN A 56 12.67 -21.68 -27.67
C GLN A 56 11.48 -20.82 -28.11
N MET A 57 11.12 -20.93 -29.38
CA MET A 57 9.94 -20.26 -29.94
C MET A 57 8.70 -21.13 -29.76
N LEU A 58 7.70 -20.60 -29.08
CA LEU A 58 6.41 -21.21 -28.83
C LEU A 58 5.34 -20.52 -29.69
N ARG A 59 4.21 -21.23 -29.92
CA ARG A 59 3.06 -20.72 -30.69
C ARG A 59 1.75 -20.68 -29.90
N ARG A 60 1.76 -21.15 -28.66
CA ARG A 60 0.55 -21.30 -27.84
C ARG A 60 0.90 -20.93 -26.41
N HIS A 61 0.16 -19.97 -25.87
CA HIS A 61 0.38 -19.45 -24.53
C HIS A 61 -0.96 -19.35 -23.81
N GLN A 62 -0.99 -19.69 -22.53
CA GLN A 62 -2.17 -19.54 -21.69
C GLN A 62 -1.86 -18.62 -20.53
N ILE A 63 -2.78 -17.69 -20.25
CA ILE A 63 -2.70 -16.70 -19.19
C ILE A 63 -3.99 -16.76 -18.37
N GLU A 64 -3.84 -16.75 -17.05
CA GLU A 64 -4.94 -16.56 -16.11
C GLU A 64 -5.07 -15.07 -15.77
N ILE A 65 -6.30 -14.55 -15.84
CA ILE A 65 -6.65 -13.20 -15.42
C ILE A 65 -7.71 -13.29 -14.32
N LYS A 66 -7.48 -12.63 -13.18
CA LYS A 66 -8.40 -12.56 -12.05
C LYS A 66 -8.73 -11.11 -11.71
N LEU A 67 -10.01 -10.78 -11.67
CA LEU A 67 -10.51 -9.46 -11.30
C LEU A 67 -10.59 -9.37 -9.76
N PRO A 68 -9.90 -8.39 -9.13
CA PRO A 68 -9.94 -8.25 -7.68
C PRO A 68 -11.23 -7.57 -7.20
N PHE A 69 -11.45 -7.63 -5.88
CA PHE A 69 -12.40 -6.74 -5.24
C PHE A 69 -11.98 -5.28 -5.47
N GLY A 70 -12.91 -4.45 -5.96
CA GLY A 70 -12.67 -3.04 -6.33
C GLY A 70 -12.16 -2.83 -7.76
N TYR A 71 -12.24 -3.83 -8.62
CA TYR A 71 -12.17 -3.65 -10.08
C TYR A 71 -13.23 -2.62 -10.57
N PRO A 72 -12.91 -1.74 -11.54
CA PRO A 72 -11.65 -1.60 -12.28
C PRO A 72 -10.60 -0.69 -11.62
N HIS A 73 -10.90 -0.09 -10.47
CA HIS A 73 -9.97 0.82 -9.77
C HIS A 73 -8.69 0.12 -9.30
N PHE A 74 -8.79 -1.16 -8.93
CA PHE A 74 -7.62 -2.04 -8.76
C PHE A 74 -7.39 -2.91 -10.00
N PRO A 75 -6.12 -3.05 -10.45
CA PRO A 75 -5.80 -3.80 -11.66
C PRO A 75 -6.08 -5.30 -11.51
N PRO A 76 -6.45 -6.00 -12.59
CA PRO A 76 -6.49 -7.46 -12.61
C PRO A 76 -5.15 -8.08 -12.17
N THR A 77 -5.21 -9.23 -11.51
CA THR A 77 -4.02 -10.08 -11.36
C THR A 77 -3.86 -10.93 -12.62
N VAL A 78 -2.70 -10.83 -13.27
CA VAL A 78 -2.39 -11.55 -14.51
C VAL A 78 -1.23 -12.50 -14.26
N LYS A 79 -1.46 -13.80 -14.49
CA LYS A 79 -0.49 -14.87 -14.22
C LYS A 79 -0.27 -15.74 -15.46
N PRO A 80 0.98 -15.99 -15.87
CA PRO A 80 1.24 -16.93 -16.95
C PRO A 80 0.99 -18.37 -16.48
N LEU A 81 0.29 -19.16 -17.31
CA LEU A 81 0.16 -20.61 -17.15
C LEU A 81 1.18 -21.36 -18.03
N SER A 82 1.65 -20.73 -19.11
CA SER A 82 2.77 -21.20 -19.92
C SER A 82 4.11 -20.63 -19.42
N LYS A 83 5.21 -21.35 -19.64
CA LYS A 83 6.57 -20.87 -19.31
C LYS A 83 7.07 -19.87 -20.35
N ILE A 84 6.57 -18.65 -20.29
CA ILE A 84 6.89 -17.55 -21.22
C ILE A 84 8.24 -16.93 -20.83
N CYS A 85 9.09 -16.69 -21.82
CA CYS A 85 10.36 -15.99 -21.68
C CYS A 85 10.17 -14.56 -22.18
N HIS A 86 9.97 -13.62 -21.25
CA HIS A 86 9.71 -12.21 -21.57
C HIS A 86 10.21 -11.30 -20.44
N PRO A 87 10.79 -10.11 -20.73
CA PRO A 87 11.35 -9.22 -19.70
C PRO A 87 10.36 -8.85 -18.58
N ASP A 88 9.10 -8.61 -18.95
CA ASP A 88 8.02 -8.22 -18.03
C ASP A 88 7.19 -9.38 -17.46
N VAL A 89 7.65 -10.62 -17.59
CA VAL A 89 6.93 -11.80 -17.12
C VAL A 89 7.75 -12.56 -16.08
N ALA A 90 7.20 -12.68 -14.88
CA ALA A 90 7.69 -13.53 -13.81
C ALA A 90 6.87 -14.83 -13.72
N GLU A 91 7.30 -15.79 -12.88
CA GLU A 91 6.61 -17.09 -12.75
C GLU A 91 5.13 -16.95 -12.32
N HIS A 92 4.80 -15.90 -11.57
CA HIS A 92 3.45 -15.71 -11.01
C HIS A 92 2.83 -14.35 -11.33
N ALA A 93 3.45 -13.53 -12.18
CA ALA A 93 2.95 -12.19 -12.48
C ALA A 93 3.40 -11.70 -13.87
N ILE A 94 2.53 -10.92 -14.52
CA ILE A 94 2.87 -10.11 -15.70
C ILE A 94 2.77 -8.63 -15.31
N ARG A 95 3.77 -7.82 -15.66
CA ARG A 95 3.72 -6.38 -15.40
C ARG A 95 2.70 -5.71 -16.32
N ILE A 96 1.58 -5.31 -15.72
CA ILE A 96 0.48 -4.63 -16.44
C ILE A 96 0.15 -3.26 -15.83
N ALA A 97 0.89 -2.81 -14.82
CA ALA A 97 0.54 -1.63 -14.04
C ALA A 97 0.49 -0.35 -14.90
N ASP A 98 1.51 -0.10 -15.71
CA ASP A 98 1.58 1.08 -16.58
C ASP A 98 0.46 1.09 -17.63
N PHE A 99 0.20 -0.08 -18.24
CA PHE A 99 -0.93 -0.25 -19.15
C PHE A 99 -2.25 0.04 -18.44
N TRP A 100 -2.50 -0.57 -17.28
CA TRP A 100 -3.78 -0.43 -16.57
C TRP A 100 -4.02 0.98 -16.05
N GLN A 101 -2.96 1.69 -15.65
CA GLN A 101 -3.06 3.10 -15.23
C GLN A 101 -3.48 4.01 -16.39
N SER A 102 -3.01 3.73 -17.61
CA SER A 102 -3.33 4.53 -18.80
C SER A 102 -4.62 4.09 -19.50
N ASN A 103 -4.99 2.81 -19.43
CA ASN A 103 -6.17 2.25 -20.08
C ASN A 103 -6.80 1.12 -19.25
N GLN A 104 -7.87 1.43 -18.52
CA GLN A 104 -8.65 0.49 -17.68
C GLN A 104 -9.66 -0.31 -18.51
N SER A 105 -9.19 -1.04 -19.51
CA SER A 105 -10.00 -1.84 -20.44
C SER A 105 -9.53 -3.29 -20.43
N LEU A 106 -10.37 -4.22 -19.94
CA LEU A 106 -10.06 -5.65 -19.94
C LEU A 106 -9.81 -6.17 -21.38
N ALA A 107 -10.63 -5.72 -22.33
CA ALA A 107 -10.52 -6.11 -23.72
C ALA A 107 -9.17 -5.69 -24.32
N ASP A 108 -8.74 -4.45 -24.09
CA ASP A 108 -7.47 -3.95 -24.61
C ASP A 108 -6.27 -4.51 -23.84
N LEU A 109 -6.41 -4.81 -22.53
CA LEU A 109 -5.40 -5.52 -21.76
C LEU A 109 -5.09 -6.89 -22.36
N VAL A 110 -6.13 -7.64 -22.75
CA VAL A 110 -5.96 -8.93 -23.41
C VAL A 110 -5.19 -8.78 -24.73
N ILE A 111 -5.50 -7.76 -25.54
CA ILE A 111 -4.74 -7.49 -26.78
C ILE A 111 -3.29 -7.11 -26.46
N HIS A 112 -3.08 -6.24 -25.47
CA HIS A 112 -1.77 -5.79 -25.03
C HIS A 112 -0.88 -6.95 -24.57
N ILE A 113 -1.43 -7.93 -23.84
CA ILE A 113 -0.68 -9.15 -23.45
C ILE A 113 -0.26 -9.95 -24.71
N GLY A 114 -1.08 -9.99 -25.76
CA GLY A 114 -0.70 -10.55 -27.05
C GLY A 114 0.51 -9.83 -27.67
N ASP A 115 0.54 -8.50 -27.58
CA ASP A 115 1.67 -7.67 -28.01
C ASP A 115 2.94 -7.88 -27.15
N MET A 116 2.79 -8.09 -25.85
CA MET A 116 3.90 -8.49 -24.97
C MET A 116 4.47 -9.84 -25.39
N ILE A 117 3.63 -10.88 -25.54
CA ILE A 117 4.08 -12.24 -25.88
C ILE A 117 4.92 -12.26 -27.17
N ARG A 118 4.53 -11.49 -28.19
CA ARG A 118 5.27 -11.39 -29.46
C ARG A 118 6.51 -10.47 -29.40
N GLY A 119 6.75 -9.81 -28.26
CA GLY A 119 7.84 -8.87 -28.05
C GLY A 119 7.69 -7.54 -28.78
N ALA A 120 6.46 -7.10 -29.04
CA ALA A 120 6.19 -5.75 -29.56
C ALA A 120 6.27 -4.69 -28.46
N VAL A 121 5.95 -5.07 -27.22
CA VAL A 121 6.07 -4.22 -26.04
C VAL A 121 6.86 -4.98 -24.98
N TYR A 122 7.96 -4.41 -24.52
CA TYR A 122 8.77 -4.95 -23.43
C TYR A 122 9.61 -3.85 -22.78
N SER A 123 9.87 -3.97 -21.49
CA SER A 123 10.77 -3.09 -20.75
C SER A 123 12.23 -3.42 -21.06
N THR A 124 13.05 -2.39 -21.31
CA THR A 124 14.51 -2.51 -21.42
C THR A 124 15.23 -2.23 -20.10
N GLU A 125 14.53 -1.68 -19.10
CA GLU A 125 15.06 -1.38 -17.77
C GLU A 125 14.11 -1.91 -16.68
N GLY A 126 14.70 -2.34 -15.55
CA GLY A 126 13.95 -2.85 -14.41
C GLY A 126 13.08 -4.06 -14.74
N ALA A 127 13.50 -4.97 -15.61
CA ALA A 127 12.73 -6.16 -16.02
C ALA A 127 12.44 -7.11 -14.83
N PHE A 128 11.34 -7.87 -14.89
CA PHE A 128 11.10 -8.98 -13.97
C PHE A 128 11.99 -10.19 -14.25
N ASN A 129 12.33 -10.40 -15.52
CA ASN A 129 13.21 -11.47 -15.96
C ASN A 129 14.40 -10.86 -16.71
N GLU A 130 15.54 -10.77 -16.02
CA GLU A 130 16.78 -10.18 -16.55
C GLU A 130 17.36 -11.02 -17.70
N GLU A 131 17.33 -12.36 -17.59
CA GLU A 131 17.78 -13.27 -18.67
C GLU A 131 16.97 -13.05 -19.96
N ALA A 132 15.66 -12.87 -19.83
CA ALA A 132 14.80 -12.55 -20.98
C ALA A 132 15.10 -11.15 -21.54
N ALA A 133 15.44 -10.17 -20.70
CA ALA A 133 15.81 -8.82 -21.15
C ALA A 133 17.11 -8.83 -21.98
N GLU A 134 18.12 -9.57 -21.54
CA GLU A 134 19.35 -9.78 -22.31
C GLU A 134 19.07 -10.47 -23.64
N TRP A 135 18.29 -11.56 -23.62
CA TRP A 135 17.90 -12.27 -24.85
C TRP A 135 17.16 -11.37 -25.84
N TYR A 136 16.23 -10.54 -25.35
CA TYR A 136 15.47 -9.60 -26.17
C TYR A 136 16.37 -8.50 -26.76
N ALA A 137 17.34 -8.01 -25.99
CA ALA A 137 18.32 -7.04 -26.47
C ALA A 137 19.18 -7.61 -27.61
N GLU A 138 19.66 -8.84 -27.47
CA GLU A 138 20.46 -9.54 -28.50
C GLU A 138 19.63 -9.86 -29.76
N ASN A 139 18.33 -10.10 -29.60
CA ASN A 139 17.43 -10.50 -30.68
C ASN A 139 16.49 -9.38 -31.13
N LYS A 140 16.76 -8.12 -30.78
CA LYS A 140 15.89 -6.96 -31.06
C LYS A 140 15.47 -6.83 -32.53
N GLN A 141 16.38 -7.18 -33.46
CA GLN A 141 16.14 -7.16 -34.91
C GLN A 141 15.05 -8.14 -35.37
N LYS A 142 14.76 -9.18 -34.58
CA LYS A 142 13.74 -10.21 -34.87
C LYS A 142 12.38 -9.88 -34.24
N LEU A 143 12.33 -8.86 -33.39
CA LEU A 143 11.12 -8.45 -32.70
C LEU A 143 10.38 -7.36 -33.49
N PRO A 144 9.04 -7.39 -33.52
CA PRO A 144 8.17 -8.41 -32.95
C PRO A 144 8.16 -9.71 -33.77
N LEU A 145 7.94 -10.86 -33.12
CA LEU A 145 7.99 -12.21 -33.71
C LEU A 145 6.82 -12.55 -34.67
N GLY A 146 6.07 -11.52 -35.07
CA GLY A 146 4.88 -11.61 -35.91
C GLY A 146 3.96 -10.42 -35.69
N GLU A 147 2.94 -10.32 -36.53
CA GLU A 147 1.84 -9.37 -36.36
C GLU A 147 0.67 -10.06 -35.65
N LEU A 148 -0.04 -9.30 -34.82
CA LEU A 148 -1.29 -9.77 -34.25
C LEU A 148 -2.37 -9.64 -35.32
N GLU A 149 -2.90 -10.76 -35.80
CA GLU A 149 -3.89 -10.79 -36.87
C GLU A 149 -5.16 -10.05 -36.43
N TYR A 150 -5.51 -8.99 -37.17
CA TYR A 150 -6.69 -8.17 -36.97
C TYR A 150 -7.61 -8.26 -38.19
N ASN A 151 -8.81 -8.79 -37.99
CA ASN A 151 -9.86 -8.87 -39.00
C ASN A 151 -10.72 -7.61 -38.93
N ASP A 152 -10.45 -6.65 -39.82
CA ASP A 152 -11.21 -5.40 -39.90
C ASP A 152 -12.69 -5.68 -40.26
N PRO A 153 -13.65 -5.33 -39.38
CA PRO A 153 -15.08 -5.50 -39.64
C PRO A 153 -15.61 -4.68 -40.82
N ASN A 154 -14.86 -3.67 -41.29
CA ASN A 154 -15.26 -2.77 -42.37
C ASN A 154 -14.51 -3.00 -43.68
N ALA A 155 -13.68 -4.05 -43.79
CA ALA A 155 -12.90 -4.33 -44.99
C ALA A 155 -13.79 -4.67 -46.19
N LYS A 156 -13.81 -3.80 -47.22
CA LYS A 156 -14.42 -4.10 -48.52
C LYS A 156 -13.59 -5.17 -49.26
N PRO A 157 -14.20 -6.15 -49.95
CA PRO A 157 -13.47 -7.25 -50.57
C PRO A 157 -12.60 -6.77 -51.73
N VAL A 158 -11.28 -6.94 -51.60
CA VAL A 158 -10.29 -6.66 -52.66
C VAL A 158 -10.21 -7.86 -53.59
N LYS A 159 -10.62 -7.69 -54.86
CA LYS A 159 -10.47 -8.70 -55.92
C LYS A 159 -9.01 -8.82 -56.40
N PRO A 160 -8.50 -10.02 -56.71
CA PRO A 160 -7.14 -10.21 -57.20
C PRO A 160 -7.02 -9.76 -58.66
N LYS A 161 -6.02 -8.91 -58.97
CA LYS A 161 -5.72 -8.48 -60.34
C LYS A 161 -4.82 -9.49 -61.05
N GLY A 162 -5.39 -10.16 -62.06
CA GLY A 162 -4.69 -10.96 -63.05
C GLY A 162 -4.02 -10.10 -64.14
N ARG A 163 -2.89 -10.60 -64.63
CA ARG A 163 -1.98 -10.10 -65.66
C ARG A 163 -2.51 -10.43 -67.07
N THR A 164 -2.40 -9.52 -68.06
CA THR A 164 -2.15 -9.80 -69.51
C THR A 164 -1.97 -8.49 -70.34
N ASN A 165 -1.63 -8.64 -71.63
CA ASN A 165 -0.69 -7.87 -72.47
C ASN A 165 -1.32 -6.88 -73.50
N THR A 166 -0.60 -5.77 -73.78
CA THR A 166 -0.35 -4.99 -75.06
C THR A 166 -1.49 -4.60 -76.04
N PRO A 167 -1.24 -3.75 -77.08
CA PRO A 167 -0.54 -2.45 -77.20
C PRO A 167 -1.41 -1.40 -77.98
N TYR A 168 -0.98 -0.14 -78.19
CA TYR A 168 -1.04 0.62 -79.47
C TYR A 168 -0.60 2.10 -79.33
N LYS A 169 0.51 2.39 -80.04
CA LYS A 169 0.77 3.59 -80.87
C LYS A 169 1.23 4.90 -80.21
N LEU A 170 2.56 4.99 -80.15
CA LEU A 170 3.37 6.14 -80.57
C LEU A 170 2.65 7.04 -81.60
N ILE A 171 2.41 8.30 -81.22
CA ILE A 171 2.57 9.55 -82.02
C ILE A 171 2.28 10.78 -81.12
N ALA A 172 1.76 10.60 -79.88
CA ALA A 172 1.71 11.67 -78.87
C ALA A 172 3.00 11.82 -78.01
N LEU A 173 4.08 11.10 -78.36
CA LEU A 173 5.21 10.87 -77.45
C LEU A 173 6.10 12.10 -77.23
N VAL A 174 6.22 13.05 -78.17
CA VAL A 174 7.23 14.12 -78.04
C VAL A 174 6.74 15.34 -77.25
N ALA A 175 5.45 15.67 -77.28
CA ALA A 175 4.87 16.70 -76.40
C ALA A 175 4.53 16.13 -75.00
N MET A 176 4.15 14.85 -74.93
CA MET A 176 3.80 14.17 -73.68
C MET A 176 5.04 13.80 -72.85
N VAL A 177 6.21 13.54 -73.45
CA VAL A 177 7.46 13.26 -72.70
C VAL A 177 8.00 14.51 -72.00
N GLY A 178 7.87 15.72 -72.56
CA GLY A 178 8.21 16.97 -71.85
C GLY A 178 7.27 17.24 -70.66
N ILE A 179 5.96 17.03 -70.85
CA ILE A 179 4.94 17.20 -69.80
C ILE A 179 4.98 16.05 -68.77
N LEU A 180 5.37 14.83 -69.14
CA LEU A 180 5.53 13.68 -68.23
C LEU A 180 6.87 13.70 -67.49
N ILE A 181 7.94 14.26 -68.05
CA ILE A 181 9.21 14.44 -67.34
C ILE A 181 9.10 15.62 -66.36
N VAL A 182 8.55 16.76 -66.80
CA VAL A 182 8.33 17.92 -65.92
C VAL A 182 7.20 17.64 -64.91
N GLY A 183 6.06 17.12 -65.36
CA GLY A 183 4.94 16.75 -64.50
C GLY A 183 5.23 15.54 -63.61
N GLY A 184 5.94 14.53 -64.10
CA GLY A 184 6.39 13.39 -63.29
C GLY A 184 7.45 13.78 -62.26
N GLY A 185 8.38 14.66 -62.62
CA GLY A 185 9.34 15.26 -61.69
C GLY A 185 8.64 16.08 -60.60
N LEU A 186 7.63 16.89 -60.96
CA LEU A 186 6.80 17.63 -60.01
C LEU A 186 5.98 16.70 -59.11
N VAL A 187 5.39 15.62 -59.64
CA VAL A 187 4.64 14.63 -58.83
C VAL A 187 5.55 13.96 -57.81
N VAL A 188 6.75 13.54 -58.24
CA VAL A 188 7.73 12.88 -57.36
C VAL A 188 8.23 13.85 -56.29
N ARG A 189 8.57 15.09 -56.68
CA ARG A 189 8.98 16.15 -55.77
C ARG A 189 7.91 16.46 -54.72
N ASP A 190 6.69 16.73 -55.15
CA ASP A 190 5.59 17.10 -54.25
C ASP A 190 5.22 15.93 -53.31
N LYS A 191 5.25 14.67 -53.78
CA LYS A 191 5.10 13.50 -52.91
C LYS A 191 6.24 13.35 -51.90
N MET A 192 7.49 13.64 -52.28
CA MET A 192 8.61 13.63 -51.33
C MET A 192 8.44 14.71 -50.26
N ILE A 193 8.00 15.92 -50.64
CA ILE A 193 7.72 17.01 -49.69
C ILE A 193 6.61 16.60 -48.72
N LEU A 194 5.50 16.04 -49.22
CA LEU A 194 4.40 15.56 -48.37
C LEU A 194 4.84 14.43 -47.43
N LYS A 195 5.66 13.49 -47.91
CA LYS A 195 6.22 12.44 -47.05
C LYS A 195 7.13 13.02 -45.96
N ALA A 196 8.06 13.89 -46.35
CA ALA A 196 8.99 14.55 -45.43
C ALA A 196 8.25 15.44 -44.40
N SER A 197 7.09 16.03 -44.76
CA SER A 197 6.28 16.76 -43.79
C SER A 197 5.67 15.87 -42.71
N GLY A 198 5.36 14.61 -43.02
CA GLY A 198 4.90 13.64 -42.02
C GLY A 198 6.00 13.27 -41.03
N GLU A 199 7.23 13.08 -41.53
CA GLU A 199 8.41 12.87 -40.69
C GLU A 199 8.73 14.12 -39.85
N ALA A 200 8.58 15.32 -40.43
CA ALA A 200 8.77 16.58 -39.73
C ALA A 200 7.75 16.80 -38.60
N LEU A 201 6.49 16.38 -38.77
CA LEU A 201 5.48 16.42 -37.69
C LEU A 201 5.92 15.59 -36.47
N GLN A 202 6.41 14.37 -36.70
CA GLN A 202 6.95 13.53 -35.63
C GLN A 202 8.17 14.18 -34.97
N GLN A 203 9.05 14.80 -35.75
CA GLN A 203 10.21 15.52 -35.21
C GLN A 203 9.80 16.74 -34.39
N ILE A 204 8.84 17.54 -34.85
CA ILE A 204 8.34 18.71 -34.11
C ILE A 204 7.77 18.26 -32.76
N GLN A 205 6.95 17.21 -32.74
CA GLN A 205 6.43 16.66 -31.50
C GLN A 205 7.55 16.17 -30.59
N SER A 206 8.51 15.42 -31.13
CA SER A 206 9.68 14.98 -30.35
C SER A 206 10.49 16.15 -29.79
N PHE A 207 10.66 17.24 -30.54
CA PHE A 207 11.35 18.43 -30.05
C PHE A 207 10.56 19.14 -28.95
N ILE A 208 9.23 19.22 -29.06
CA ILE A 208 8.36 19.75 -28.00
C ILE A 208 8.48 18.89 -26.74
N ASP A 209 8.41 17.56 -26.88
CA ASP A 209 8.50 16.60 -25.79
C ASP A 209 9.87 16.68 -25.09
N ASN A 210 10.94 16.90 -25.87
CA ASN A 210 12.31 17.09 -25.38
C ASN A 210 12.61 18.52 -24.91
N ARG A 211 11.64 19.44 -24.92
CA ARG A 211 11.77 20.86 -24.55
C ARG A 211 12.72 21.67 -25.46
N GLU A 212 12.96 21.20 -26.66
CA GLU A 212 13.75 21.84 -27.72
C GLU A 212 12.84 22.76 -28.58
N PHE A 213 12.15 23.71 -27.93
CA PHE A 213 11.08 24.49 -28.55
C PHE A 213 11.53 25.35 -29.74
N HIS A 214 12.76 25.88 -29.72
CA HIS A 214 13.31 26.62 -30.86
C HIS A 214 13.58 25.73 -32.07
N GLU A 215 14.01 24.48 -31.87
CA GLU A 215 14.20 23.52 -32.96
C GLU A 215 12.86 23.06 -33.54
N ALA A 216 11.87 22.82 -32.67
CA ALA A 216 10.49 22.57 -33.08
C ALA A 216 9.95 23.71 -33.96
N GLU A 217 10.14 24.97 -33.55
CA GLU A 217 9.70 26.14 -34.32
C GLU A 217 10.45 26.26 -35.67
N ASN A 218 11.76 26.04 -35.68
CA ASN A 218 12.59 26.09 -36.89
C ASN A 218 12.18 25.03 -37.92
N VAL A 219 12.00 23.79 -37.48
CA VAL A 219 11.55 22.68 -38.34
C VAL A 219 10.14 22.91 -38.83
N GLY A 220 9.23 23.41 -37.98
CA GLY A 220 7.88 23.77 -38.38
C GLY A 220 7.86 24.86 -39.46
N LYS A 221 8.55 25.99 -39.25
CA LYS A 221 8.65 27.09 -40.23
C LYS A 221 9.25 26.62 -41.56
N LYS A 222 10.31 25.81 -41.52
CA LYS A 222 10.92 25.21 -42.72
C LYS A 222 9.95 24.30 -43.46
N THR A 223 9.18 23.50 -42.73
CA THR A 223 8.21 22.57 -43.32
C THR A 223 7.02 23.31 -43.93
N VAL A 224 6.54 24.39 -43.30
CA VAL A 224 5.53 25.30 -43.87
C VAL A 224 6.02 25.89 -45.20
N SER A 225 7.24 26.40 -45.24
CA SER A 225 7.82 26.96 -46.49
C SER A 225 7.91 25.92 -47.61
N ASN A 226 8.31 24.69 -47.29
CA ASN A 226 8.38 23.60 -48.26
C ASN A 226 6.99 23.19 -48.76
N LEU A 227 5.99 23.09 -47.88
CA LEU A 227 4.62 22.73 -48.24
C LEU A 227 3.94 23.79 -49.12
N GLN A 228 4.23 25.08 -48.89
CA GLN A 228 3.75 26.18 -49.74
C GLN A 228 4.29 26.09 -51.19
N SER A 229 5.39 25.38 -51.41
CA SER A 229 5.98 25.18 -52.75
C SER A 229 5.38 24.01 -53.56
N VAL A 230 4.47 23.24 -52.96
CA VAL A 230 3.73 22.12 -53.58
C VAL A 230 2.72 22.67 -54.59
N LEU A 231 2.69 22.11 -55.80
CA LEU A 231 1.88 22.61 -56.92
C LEU A 231 0.77 21.63 -57.35
N LEU A 232 1.06 20.33 -57.39
CA LEU A 232 0.16 19.31 -57.95
C LEU A 232 -0.77 18.67 -56.93
N PHE A 233 -0.37 18.63 -55.65
CA PHE A 233 -1.14 18.05 -54.54
C PHE A 233 -1.55 19.13 -53.53
N SER A 234 -2.12 20.23 -54.02
CA SER A 234 -2.44 21.41 -53.20
C SER A 234 -3.41 21.09 -52.06
N GLY A 235 -4.39 20.20 -52.25
CA GLY A 235 -5.32 19.77 -51.20
C GLY A 235 -4.64 19.10 -50.00
N ASP A 236 -3.79 18.10 -50.26
CA ASP A 236 -3.02 17.41 -49.21
C ASP A 236 -2.05 18.37 -48.53
N SER A 237 -1.40 19.25 -49.31
CA SER A 237 -0.53 20.30 -48.76
C SER A 237 -1.28 21.26 -47.85
N THR A 238 -2.48 21.71 -48.24
CA THR A 238 -3.31 22.60 -47.39
C THR A 238 -3.73 21.94 -46.09
N ALA A 239 -4.06 20.64 -46.10
CA ALA A 239 -4.38 19.90 -44.88
C ALA A 239 -3.17 19.79 -43.95
N ARG A 240 -1.99 19.47 -44.48
CA ARG A 240 -0.73 19.39 -43.71
C ARG A 240 -0.24 20.74 -43.20
N LEU A 241 -0.45 21.80 -43.98
CA LEU A 241 -0.18 23.17 -43.54
C LEU A 241 -1.04 23.56 -42.35
N ALA A 242 -2.34 23.19 -42.36
CA ALA A 242 -3.22 23.45 -41.23
C ALA A 242 -2.75 22.72 -39.97
N GLU A 243 -2.36 21.45 -40.08
CA GLU A 243 -1.85 20.64 -38.97
C GLU A 243 -0.56 21.21 -38.36
N ILE A 244 0.42 21.58 -39.19
CA ILE A 244 1.68 22.17 -38.69
C ILE A 244 1.44 23.56 -38.10
N ASN A 245 0.60 24.38 -38.73
CA ASN A 245 0.28 25.70 -38.18
C ASN A 245 -0.48 25.60 -36.85
N ASP A 246 -1.35 24.60 -36.68
CA ASP A 246 -2.04 24.36 -35.41
C ASP A 246 -1.03 24.04 -34.29
N ILE A 247 -0.02 23.21 -34.57
CA ILE A 247 1.08 22.94 -33.63
C ILE A 247 1.93 24.18 -33.38
N LEU A 248 2.27 24.95 -34.42
CA LEU A 248 3.07 26.17 -34.30
C LEU A 248 2.35 27.25 -33.47
N GLU A 249 1.03 27.30 -33.57
CA GLU A 249 0.18 28.24 -32.85
C GLU A 249 -0.28 27.69 -31.49
N SER A 250 0.04 26.44 -31.17
CA SER A 250 -0.37 25.74 -29.95
C SER A 250 0.21 26.37 -28.70
N ALA A 251 -0.52 26.27 -27.59
CA ALA A 251 -0.07 26.75 -26.29
C ALA A 251 1.25 26.08 -25.84
N PRO A 252 1.45 24.75 -25.95
CA PRO A 252 2.69 24.11 -25.53
C PRO A 252 3.94 24.68 -26.19
N LEU A 253 3.89 24.95 -27.51
CA LEU A 253 5.03 25.49 -28.23
C LEU A 253 5.25 26.97 -27.90
N LYS A 254 4.20 27.79 -27.94
CA LYS A 254 4.32 29.24 -27.66
C LYS A 254 4.80 29.52 -26.23
N GLU A 255 4.25 28.78 -25.27
CA GLU A 255 4.64 28.88 -23.87
C GLU A 255 6.06 28.33 -23.66
N GLY A 256 6.39 27.21 -24.31
CA GLY A 256 7.73 26.63 -24.31
C GLY A 256 8.80 27.59 -24.83
N LEU A 257 8.53 28.26 -25.96
CA LEU A 257 9.37 29.32 -26.52
C LEU A 257 9.51 30.53 -25.57
N ALA A 258 8.52 30.77 -24.72
CA ALA A 258 8.58 31.78 -23.65
C ALA A 258 9.28 31.27 -22.37
N GLY A 259 9.84 30.06 -22.38
CA GLY A 259 10.53 29.45 -21.25
C GLY A 259 9.60 28.88 -20.18
N ARG A 260 8.34 28.59 -20.53
CA ARG A 260 7.32 28.06 -19.62
C ARG A 260 6.81 26.70 -20.10
N ILE A 261 6.50 25.81 -19.17
CA ILE A 261 5.95 24.49 -19.46
C ILE A 261 4.72 24.22 -18.61
N GLU A 262 3.84 23.38 -19.12
CA GLU A 262 2.67 22.96 -18.37
C GLU A 262 3.06 22.06 -17.20
N TYR A 263 2.62 22.43 -16.00
CA TYR A 263 2.75 21.65 -14.78
C TYR A 263 1.43 21.70 -14.02
N LYS A 264 0.77 20.55 -13.87
CA LYS A 264 -0.54 20.41 -13.19
C LYS A 264 -1.60 21.41 -13.70
N GLY A 265 -1.65 21.62 -15.01
CA GLY A 265 -2.64 22.49 -15.67
C GLY A 265 -2.31 23.98 -15.69
N GLN A 266 -1.10 24.38 -15.28
CA GLN A 266 -0.63 25.77 -15.34
C GLN A 266 0.72 25.85 -16.05
N TYR A 267 0.93 26.90 -16.85
CA TYR A 267 2.24 27.17 -17.47
C TYR A 267 3.15 27.91 -16.49
N LEU A 268 4.20 27.23 -16.05
CA LEU A 268 5.20 27.74 -15.10
C LEU A 268 6.57 27.84 -15.76
N PRO A 269 7.47 28.74 -15.29
CA PRO A 269 8.86 28.73 -15.73
C PRO A 269 9.48 27.34 -15.59
N ILE A 270 10.26 26.90 -16.59
CA ILE A 270 10.87 25.56 -16.62
C ILE A 270 11.59 25.22 -15.31
N SER A 271 12.38 26.16 -14.78
CA SER A 271 13.12 25.96 -13.52
C SER A 271 12.22 25.73 -12.31
N VAL A 272 11.04 26.37 -12.28
CA VAL A 272 10.05 26.23 -11.20
C VAL A 272 9.32 24.89 -11.34
N ALA A 273 8.90 24.55 -12.56
CA ALA A 273 8.24 23.27 -12.83
C ALA A 273 9.16 22.08 -12.52
N ASP A 274 10.44 22.15 -12.93
CA ASP A 274 11.42 21.11 -12.64
C ASP A 274 11.69 20.96 -11.14
N SER A 275 11.83 22.07 -10.41
CA SER A 275 12.04 21.97 -8.97
C SER A 275 10.80 21.43 -8.23
N LEU A 276 9.59 21.78 -8.68
CA LEU A 276 8.35 21.21 -8.13
C LEU A 276 8.23 19.71 -8.43
N ALA A 277 8.58 19.29 -9.65
CA ALA A 277 8.62 17.89 -10.03
C ALA A 277 9.65 17.11 -9.20
N GLU A 278 10.81 17.71 -8.91
CA GLU A 278 11.80 17.11 -8.03
C GLU A 278 11.30 16.98 -6.58
N VAL A 279 10.66 18.02 -6.02
CA VAL A 279 10.05 17.98 -4.69
C VAL A 279 9.01 16.85 -4.61
N GLU A 280 8.15 16.71 -5.62
CA GLU A 280 7.15 15.65 -5.69
C GLU A 280 7.80 14.26 -5.78
N ARG A 281 8.82 14.10 -6.62
CA ARG A 281 9.58 12.85 -6.73
C ARG A 281 10.19 12.44 -5.38
N VAL A 282 10.82 13.37 -4.67
CA VAL A 282 11.42 13.11 -3.35
C VAL A 282 10.36 12.80 -2.30
N SER A 283 9.23 13.52 -2.31
CA SER A 283 8.11 13.26 -1.40
C SER A 283 7.47 11.87 -1.64
N ASN A 284 7.38 11.45 -2.90
CA ASN A 284 6.85 10.13 -3.27
C ASN A 284 7.80 9.01 -2.84
N ASP A 285 9.11 9.19 -3.02
CA ASP A 285 10.13 8.27 -2.52
C ASP A 285 10.11 8.15 -0.99
N ALA A 286 9.94 9.27 -0.27
CA ALA A 286 9.73 9.27 1.18
C ALA A 286 8.51 8.43 1.60
N THR A 287 7.39 8.60 0.87
CA THR A 287 6.16 7.85 1.13
C THR A 287 6.34 6.35 0.86
N ALA A 288 7.08 5.99 -0.19
CA ALA A 288 7.41 4.60 -0.50
C ALA A 288 8.27 3.95 0.60
N LYS A 289 9.30 4.65 1.08
CA LYS A 289 10.15 4.21 2.21
C LYS A 289 9.35 3.99 3.48
N LEU A 290 8.41 4.90 3.79
CA LEU A 290 7.53 4.74 4.95
C LEU A 290 6.63 3.51 4.81
N GLY A 291 6.09 3.26 3.61
CA GLY A 291 5.31 2.07 3.29
C GLY A 291 6.10 0.77 3.44
N ALA A 292 7.40 0.80 3.13
CA ALA A 292 8.32 -0.31 3.36
C ALA A 292 8.71 -0.50 4.84
N GLY A 293 8.37 0.46 5.72
CA GLY A 293 8.69 0.45 7.15
C GLY A 293 10.02 1.10 7.52
N ASP A 294 10.74 1.69 6.57
CA ASP A 294 11.96 2.46 6.83
C ASP A 294 11.60 3.91 7.20
N VAL A 295 11.23 4.08 8.47
CA VAL A 295 10.75 5.36 9.00
C VAL A 295 11.85 6.43 8.97
N ASP A 296 13.08 6.08 9.32
CA ASP A 296 14.19 7.03 9.39
C ASP A 296 14.58 7.55 8.00
N ALA A 297 14.66 6.66 7.01
CA ALA A 297 14.92 7.07 5.64
C ALA A 297 13.75 7.91 5.09
N ALA A 298 12.50 7.54 5.40
CA ALA A 298 11.33 8.32 5.00
C ALA A 298 11.36 9.74 5.58
N MET A 299 11.66 9.89 6.88
CA MET A 299 11.75 11.19 7.53
C MET A 299 12.85 12.05 6.90
N THR A 300 13.99 11.46 6.61
CA THR A 300 15.11 12.14 5.95
C THR A 300 14.69 12.68 4.58
N GLU A 301 13.97 11.89 3.79
CA GLU A 301 13.50 12.30 2.47
C GLU A 301 12.39 13.34 2.54
N PHE A 302 11.45 13.24 3.48
CA PHE A 302 10.45 14.30 3.70
C PHE A 302 11.12 15.63 4.06
N SER A 303 12.09 15.62 4.97
CA SER A 303 12.87 16.81 5.32
C SER A 303 13.62 17.36 4.10
N ARG A 304 14.19 16.49 3.26
CA ARG A 304 14.84 16.89 2.01
C ARG A 304 13.87 17.58 1.04
N ALA A 305 12.69 17.01 0.82
CA ALA A 305 11.67 17.59 -0.05
C ALA A 305 11.21 18.98 0.45
N ILE A 306 10.99 19.12 1.75
CA ILE A 306 10.63 20.41 2.37
C ILE A 306 11.73 21.44 2.16
N MET A 307 12.99 21.08 2.46
CA MET A 307 14.13 21.99 2.27
C MET A 307 14.32 22.40 0.80
N LEU A 308 14.14 21.47 -0.14
CA LEU A 308 14.19 21.75 -1.57
C LEU A 308 13.12 22.75 -1.98
N ALA A 309 11.89 22.58 -1.50
CA ALA A 309 10.79 23.51 -1.78
C ALA A 309 11.07 24.91 -1.18
N GLU A 310 11.48 24.99 0.08
CA GLU A 310 11.77 26.25 0.76
C GLU A 310 12.92 27.02 0.12
N LYS A 311 14.01 26.33 -0.22
CA LYS A 311 15.18 26.92 -0.89
C LYS A 311 14.81 27.55 -2.24
N ASN A 312 13.83 26.98 -2.94
CA ASN A 312 13.33 27.49 -4.21
C ASN A 312 12.18 28.50 -4.05
N GLY A 313 11.86 28.94 -2.83
CA GLY A 313 10.80 29.91 -2.55
C GLY A 313 9.37 29.34 -2.69
N GLN A 314 9.22 28.03 -2.66
CA GLN A 314 7.97 27.31 -2.95
C GLN A 314 7.25 26.90 -1.66
N SER A 315 6.83 27.89 -0.85
CA SER A 315 6.21 27.64 0.47
C SER A 315 4.99 26.72 0.38
N ALA A 316 4.12 26.91 -0.63
CA ALA A 316 2.93 26.07 -0.80
C ALA A 316 3.28 24.60 -1.09
N ALA A 317 4.38 24.35 -1.80
CA ALA A 317 4.86 22.99 -2.04
C ALA A 317 5.43 22.38 -0.76
N ALA A 318 6.18 23.15 0.03
CA ALA A 318 6.69 22.72 1.33
C ALA A 318 5.55 22.34 2.29
N ASP A 319 4.50 23.16 2.36
CA ASP A 319 3.32 22.89 3.20
C ASP A 319 2.54 21.66 2.72
N ASN A 320 2.45 21.46 1.40
CA ASN A 320 1.86 20.24 0.86
C ASN A 320 2.66 18.98 1.25
N VAL A 321 4.00 19.04 1.23
CA VAL A 321 4.85 17.93 1.68
C VAL A 321 4.68 17.68 3.19
N ARG A 322 4.56 18.73 4.01
CA ARG A 322 4.25 18.58 5.45
C ARG A 322 2.92 17.88 5.67
N LYS A 323 1.89 18.26 4.92
CA LYS A 323 0.57 17.61 4.95
C LYS A 323 0.66 16.13 4.58
N ILE A 324 1.34 15.80 3.48
CA ILE A 324 1.54 14.41 3.06
C ILE A 324 2.29 13.62 4.15
N SER A 325 3.37 14.17 4.68
CA SER A 325 4.17 13.53 5.73
C SER A 325 3.37 13.26 7.00
N ALA A 326 2.65 14.26 7.52
CA ALA A 326 1.85 14.13 8.72
C ALA A 326 0.77 13.05 8.57
N GLU A 327 -0.01 13.09 7.48
CA GLU A 327 -1.07 12.10 7.22
C GLU A 327 -0.51 10.69 7.05
N LYS A 328 0.56 10.53 6.25
CA LYS A 328 1.15 9.21 6.00
C LYS A 328 1.76 8.59 7.26
N ARG A 329 2.43 9.39 8.09
CA ARG A 329 2.99 8.91 9.37
C ARG A 329 1.90 8.56 10.37
N LEU A 330 0.85 9.37 10.46
CA LEU A 330 -0.29 9.08 11.32
C LEU A 330 -0.89 7.72 10.98
N VAL A 331 -1.22 7.49 9.69
CA VAL A 331 -1.76 6.21 9.21
C VAL A 331 -0.80 5.06 9.53
N HIS A 332 0.47 5.20 9.18
CA HIS A 332 1.49 4.18 9.42
C HIS A 332 1.58 3.78 10.90
N TYR A 333 1.70 4.74 11.82
CA TYR A 333 1.82 4.45 13.24
C TYR A 333 0.55 3.84 13.82
N VAL A 334 -0.63 4.29 13.39
CA VAL A 334 -1.90 3.72 13.84
C VAL A 334 -2.06 2.27 13.38
N GLU A 335 -1.76 1.97 12.12
CA GLU A 335 -1.81 0.60 11.59
C GLU A 335 -0.85 -0.34 12.34
N LYS A 336 0.40 0.09 12.53
CA LYS A 336 1.41 -0.68 13.28
C LYS A 336 1.02 -0.83 14.76
N ALA A 337 0.48 0.21 15.38
CA ALA A 337 0.01 0.14 16.76
C ALA A 337 -1.14 -0.86 16.92
N ASN A 338 -2.11 -0.86 16.00
CA ASN A 338 -3.21 -1.82 15.98
C ASN A 338 -2.69 -3.25 15.78
N ALA A 339 -1.69 -3.46 14.92
CA ALA A 339 -1.07 -4.77 14.72
C ALA A 339 -0.41 -5.28 16.02
N TYR A 340 0.47 -4.48 16.63
CA TYR A 340 1.09 -4.86 17.91
C TYR A 340 0.08 -5.03 19.04
N TYR A 341 -1.00 -4.24 19.02
CA TYR A 341 -2.12 -4.45 19.93
C TYR A 341 -2.72 -5.86 19.70
N SER A 342 -3.08 -6.22 18.47
CA SER A 342 -3.64 -7.57 18.20
C SER A 342 -2.68 -8.72 18.57
N GLU A 343 -1.37 -8.50 18.48
CA GLU A 343 -0.31 -9.45 18.84
C GLU A 343 -0.01 -9.50 20.35
N GLN A 344 -0.71 -8.70 21.18
CA GLN A 344 -0.49 -8.55 22.63
C GLN A 344 0.87 -7.94 23.00
N GLU A 345 1.54 -7.30 22.05
CA GLU A 345 2.79 -6.55 22.21
C GLU A 345 2.46 -5.11 22.67
N TRP A 346 1.78 -5.01 23.82
CA TRP A 346 1.14 -3.77 24.28
C TRP A 346 2.09 -2.60 24.45
N GLN A 347 3.34 -2.83 24.86
CA GLN A 347 4.32 -1.75 25.03
C GLN A 347 4.62 -1.07 23.69
N LYS A 348 4.88 -1.86 22.64
CA LYS A 348 5.11 -1.33 21.28
C LYS A 348 3.88 -0.58 20.78
N ALA A 349 2.68 -1.09 21.05
CA ALA A 349 1.42 -0.42 20.70
C ALA A 349 1.28 0.94 21.42
N VAL A 350 1.59 1.01 22.72
CA VAL A 350 1.55 2.26 23.50
C VAL A 350 2.49 3.31 22.93
N ASP A 351 3.71 2.92 22.56
CA ASP A 351 4.71 3.83 22.03
C ASP A 351 4.25 4.42 20.69
N LEU A 352 3.73 3.58 19.79
CA LEU A 352 3.23 4.01 18.48
C LEU A 352 1.93 4.83 18.55
N TYR A 353 0.97 4.45 19.40
CA TYR A 353 -0.18 5.32 19.65
C TYR A 353 0.27 6.68 20.22
N GLY A 354 1.32 6.69 21.05
CA GLY A 354 1.95 7.92 21.54
C GLY A 354 2.47 8.80 20.41
N LEU A 355 3.23 8.24 19.47
CA LEU A 355 3.72 8.95 18.29
C LEU A 355 2.57 9.51 17.44
N ALA A 356 1.52 8.70 17.21
CA ALA A 356 0.34 9.13 16.46
C ALA A 356 -0.38 10.31 17.15
N ILE A 357 -0.58 10.26 18.48
CA ILE A 357 -1.19 11.36 19.24
C ILE A 357 -0.32 12.63 19.17
N MET A 358 1.01 12.50 19.26
CA MET A 358 1.90 13.66 19.12
C MET A 358 1.81 14.32 17.75
N ILE A 359 1.63 13.56 16.67
CA ILE A 359 1.37 14.13 15.33
C ILE A 359 0.05 14.91 15.32
N LEU A 360 -1.02 14.33 15.87
CA LEU A 360 -2.33 15.00 15.96
C LEU A 360 -2.29 16.31 16.76
N GLU A 361 -1.41 16.42 17.74
CA GLU A 361 -1.29 17.60 18.62
C GLU A 361 -0.36 18.66 18.04
N ASN A 362 0.82 18.26 17.55
CA ASN A 362 1.87 19.18 17.13
C ASN A 362 1.78 19.60 15.66
N GLU A 363 1.12 18.80 14.81
CA GLU A 363 1.05 19.01 13.37
C GLU A 363 -0.38 19.19 12.87
N LYS A 364 -1.28 19.66 13.75
CA LYS A 364 -2.73 19.83 13.47
C LYS A 364 -3.04 20.67 12.23
N ASP A 365 -2.19 21.65 11.91
CA ASP A 365 -2.39 22.55 10.77
C ASP A 365 -2.15 21.83 9.42
N TYR A 366 -1.51 20.67 9.46
CA TYR A 366 -1.17 19.83 8.31
C TYR A 366 -2.02 18.55 8.22
N LEU A 367 -3.07 18.44 9.03
CA LEU A 367 -3.95 17.27 9.08
C LEU A 367 -5.36 17.59 8.61
N SER A 368 -6.05 16.60 8.08
CA SER A 368 -7.46 16.67 7.75
C SER A 368 -8.33 16.69 9.01
N ALA A 369 -9.53 17.25 8.90
CA ALA A 369 -10.49 17.28 10.01
C ALA A 369 -10.85 15.86 10.50
N ASP A 370 -11.00 14.91 9.56
CA ASP A 370 -11.26 13.49 9.87
C ASP A 370 -10.12 12.86 10.70
N SER A 371 -8.87 13.13 10.33
CA SER A 371 -7.69 12.68 11.10
C SER A 371 -7.69 13.24 12.53
N LEU A 372 -8.09 14.50 12.71
CA LEU A 372 -8.14 15.14 14.03
C LEU A 372 -9.24 14.55 14.94
N GLU A 373 -10.40 14.19 14.38
CA GLU A 373 -11.49 13.54 15.13
C GLU A 373 -11.07 12.19 15.74
N ASN A 374 -10.09 11.51 15.13
CA ASN A 374 -9.58 10.24 15.62
C ASN A 374 -8.74 10.35 16.90
N ARG A 375 -8.34 11.55 17.35
CA ARG A 375 -7.51 11.73 18.57
C ARG A 375 -8.11 11.02 19.79
N ALA A 376 -9.40 11.23 20.03
CA ALA A 376 -10.08 10.65 21.19
C ALA A 376 -10.03 9.11 21.16
N LYS A 377 -10.18 8.52 19.97
CA LYS A 377 -10.08 7.07 19.79
C LYS A 377 -8.67 6.56 20.11
N LEU A 378 -7.62 7.24 19.65
CA LEU A 378 -6.23 6.83 19.90
C LEU A 378 -5.84 6.94 21.38
N VAL A 379 -6.26 8.00 22.07
CA VAL A 379 -6.03 8.16 23.52
C VAL A 379 -6.68 7.00 24.29
N LYS A 380 -7.91 6.61 23.93
CA LYS A 380 -8.59 5.46 24.53
C LYS A 380 -7.86 4.14 24.26
N LEU A 381 -7.43 3.89 23.01
CA LEU A 381 -6.69 2.68 22.65
C LEU A 381 -5.35 2.58 23.39
N LYS A 382 -4.58 3.68 23.47
CA LYS A 382 -3.35 3.74 24.27
C LYS A 382 -3.60 3.42 25.75
N THR A 383 -4.70 3.94 26.29
CA THR A 383 -5.09 3.69 27.70
C THR A 383 -5.44 2.22 27.94
N LEU A 384 -6.17 1.60 27.02
CA LEU A 384 -6.46 0.16 27.05
C LEU A 384 -5.19 -0.69 26.97
N ALA A 385 -4.23 -0.31 26.13
CA ALA A 385 -2.94 -1.00 26.02
C ALA A 385 -2.13 -0.90 27.34
N LEU A 386 -2.03 0.29 27.94
CA LEU A 386 -1.40 0.49 29.25
C LEU A 386 -2.08 -0.32 30.37
N ALA A 387 -3.42 -0.35 30.38
CA ALA A 387 -4.18 -1.16 31.33
C ALA A 387 -3.89 -2.66 31.15
N SER A 388 -3.72 -3.11 29.91
CA SER A 388 -3.40 -4.51 29.59
C SER A 388 -2.00 -4.92 30.06
N ILE A 389 -1.01 -4.02 29.98
CA ILE A 389 0.33 -4.23 30.57
C ILE A 389 0.23 -4.45 32.08
N SER A 390 -0.42 -3.51 32.78
CA SER A 390 -0.57 -3.56 34.24
C SER A 390 -1.32 -4.82 34.67
N ARG A 391 -2.36 -5.21 33.93
CA ARG A 391 -3.12 -6.44 34.18
C ARG A 391 -2.25 -7.69 34.01
N GLN A 392 -1.42 -7.76 32.96
CA GLN A 392 -0.51 -8.89 32.76
C GLN A 392 0.49 -9.03 33.92
N GLU A 393 1.03 -7.92 34.41
CA GLU A 393 1.92 -7.92 35.59
C GLU A 393 1.19 -8.34 36.87
N ALA A 394 -0.05 -7.89 37.05
CA ALA A 394 -0.89 -8.28 38.18
C ALA A 394 -1.13 -9.79 38.22
N VAL A 395 -1.49 -10.39 37.08
CA VAL A 395 -1.72 -11.84 36.97
C VAL A 395 -0.42 -12.62 37.24
N LYS A 396 0.72 -12.14 36.73
CA LYS A 396 2.04 -12.76 37.02
C LYS A 396 2.35 -12.73 38.51
N ALA A 397 2.10 -11.62 39.19
CA ALA A 397 2.30 -11.48 40.64
C ALA A 397 1.32 -12.36 41.44
N GLU A 398 0.05 -12.42 41.04
CA GLU A 398 -0.96 -13.26 41.68
C GLU A 398 -0.61 -14.75 41.60
N ASN A 399 -0.13 -15.22 40.45
CA ASN A 399 0.33 -16.61 40.28
C ASN A 399 1.49 -16.97 41.22
N LYS A 400 2.30 -15.98 41.62
CA LYS A 400 3.36 -16.12 42.62
C LYS A 400 2.87 -15.93 44.06
N LYS A 401 1.57 -15.68 44.25
CA LYS A 401 0.95 -15.31 45.54
C LYS A 401 1.48 -14.00 46.12
N GLU A 402 2.05 -13.14 45.29
CA GLU A 402 2.51 -11.79 45.63
C GLU A 402 1.31 -10.81 45.58
N TYR A 403 0.28 -11.08 46.39
CA TYR A 403 -1.02 -10.40 46.29
C TYR A 403 -0.93 -8.88 46.47
N ALA A 404 -0.01 -8.38 47.30
CA ALA A 404 0.21 -6.94 47.46
C ALA A 404 0.71 -6.26 46.18
N ILE A 405 1.59 -6.95 45.42
CA ILE A 405 2.09 -6.47 44.13
C ILE A 405 0.96 -6.51 43.11
N ALA A 406 0.20 -7.60 43.05
CA ALA A 406 -0.95 -7.73 42.16
C ALA A 406 -2.01 -6.64 42.40
N ALA A 407 -2.37 -6.41 43.67
CA ALA A 407 -3.31 -5.35 44.06
C ALA A 407 -2.82 -3.96 43.65
N LYS A 408 -1.51 -3.69 43.81
CA LYS A 408 -0.90 -2.41 43.39
C LYS A 408 -1.05 -2.17 41.89
N GLN A 409 -0.88 -3.21 41.07
CA GLN A 409 -1.01 -3.11 39.62
C GLN A 409 -2.45 -2.81 39.17
N TYR A 410 -3.44 -3.48 39.76
CA TYR A 410 -4.85 -3.15 39.48
C TYR A 410 -5.23 -1.73 39.92
N ARG A 411 -4.70 -1.26 41.06
CA ARG A 411 -4.87 0.15 41.48
C ARG A 411 -4.25 1.14 40.50
N ALA A 412 -3.14 0.78 39.86
CA ALA A 412 -2.53 1.60 38.82
C ALA A 412 -3.47 1.75 37.60
N ILE A 413 -4.20 0.69 37.22
CA ILE A 413 -5.23 0.73 36.17
C ILE A 413 -6.37 1.69 36.55
N VAL A 414 -6.88 1.58 37.78
CA VAL A 414 -7.94 2.47 38.28
C VAL A 414 -7.48 3.94 38.22
N THR A 415 -6.26 4.22 38.70
CA THR A 415 -5.69 5.57 38.69
C THR A 415 -5.48 6.09 37.26
N LEU A 416 -5.02 5.23 36.35
CA LEU A 416 -4.82 5.55 34.94
C LEU A 416 -6.14 5.98 34.29
N ILE A 417 -7.23 5.25 34.54
CA ILE A 417 -8.55 5.52 33.95
C ILE A 417 -9.17 6.77 34.57
N GLN A 418 -9.10 6.94 35.89
CA GLN A 418 -9.62 8.12 36.59
C GLN A 418 -8.95 9.43 36.14
N ARG A 419 -7.66 9.38 35.80
CA ARG A 419 -6.91 10.55 35.30
C ARG A 419 -7.08 10.79 33.81
N ASN A 420 -7.67 9.84 33.08
CA ASN A 420 -7.84 9.98 31.64
C ASN A 420 -9.03 10.90 31.32
N GLU A 421 -8.85 11.78 30.33
CA GLU A 421 -9.90 12.71 29.88
C GLU A 421 -11.16 11.99 29.39
N TYR A 422 -11.03 10.73 28.95
CA TYR A 422 -12.13 9.87 28.51
C TYR A 422 -12.48 8.77 29.53
N GLY A 423 -12.13 8.93 30.81
CA GLY A 423 -12.37 7.91 31.85
C GLY A 423 -13.84 7.48 32.00
N ASN A 424 -14.79 8.35 31.64
CA ASN A 424 -16.23 8.08 31.64
C ASN A 424 -16.73 7.35 30.39
N ASP A 425 -15.88 7.10 29.38
CA ASP A 425 -16.23 6.28 28.22
C ASP A 425 -16.67 4.88 28.69
N PRO A 426 -17.77 4.31 28.16
CA PRO A 426 -18.32 3.06 28.68
C PRO A 426 -17.32 1.89 28.71
N VAL A 427 -16.40 1.83 27.74
CA VAL A 427 -15.39 0.76 27.68
C VAL A 427 -14.33 0.98 28.75
N LEU A 428 -13.81 2.21 28.90
CA LEU A 428 -12.81 2.53 29.92
C LEU A 428 -13.41 2.43 31.33
N ALA A 429 -14.61 2.96 31.55
CA ALA A 429 -15.30 2.87 32.84
C ALA A 429 -15.48 1.40 33.28
N LYS A 430 -15.86 0.51 32.36
CA LYS A 430 -15.94 -0.93 32.66
C LYS A 430 -14.59 -1.50 33.07
N VAL A 431 -13.51 -1.23 32.31
CA VAL A 431 -12.15 -1.70 32.66
C VAL A 431 -11.72 -1.19 34.03
N GLY A 432 -12.05 0.06 34.37
CA GLY A 432 -11.77 0.67 35.66
C GLY A 432 -12.53 -0.01 36.80
N ASN A 433 -13.82 -0.27 36.63
CA ASN A 433 -14.65 -0.96 37.61
C ASN A 433 -14.19 -2.42 37.84
N ASP A 434 -13.88 -3.14 36.76
CA ASP A 434 -13.34 -4.51 36.83
C ASP A 434 -11.99 -4.51 37.57
N ALA A 435 -11.13 -3.52 37.29
CA ALA A 435 -9.85 -3.38 37.98
C ALA A 435 -9.99 -3.01 39.46
N GLU A 436 -10.97 -2.19 39.82
CA GLU A 436 -11.24 -1.84 41.22
C GLU A 436 -11.73 -3.06 42.01
N ALA A 437 -12.63 -3.86 41.44
CA ALA A 437 -13.08 -5.10 42.06
C ALA A 437 -11.89 -6.07 42.30
N GLU A 438 -11.00 -6.23 41.31
CA GLU A 438 -9.81 -7.07 41.49
C GLU A 438 -8.80 -6.49 42.48
N HIS A 439 -8.61 -5.17 42.49
CA HIS A 439 -7.80 -4.50 43.50
C HIS A 439 -8.30 -4.83 44.91
N GLN A 440 -9.60 -4.71 45.16
CA GLN A 440 -10.21 -4.99 46.47
C GLN A 440 -10.03 -6.45 46.89
N ARG A 441 -10.29 -7.40 45.98
CA ARG A 441 -10.09 -8.83 46.23
C ARG A 441 -8.64 -9.14 46.60
N LEU A 442 -7.70 -8.65 45.79
CA LEU A 442 -6.27 -8.92 45.99
C LEU A 442 -5.69 -8.20 47.20
N ALA A 443 -6.17 -7.00 47.53
CA ALA A 443 -5.78 -6.29 48.74
C ALA A 443 -6.22 -7.06 50.00
N GLU A 444 -7.41 -7.65 50.00
CA GLU A 444 -7.84 -8.53 51.08
C GLU A 444 -6.95 -9.78 51.19
N LEU A 445 -6.68 -10.46 50.07
CA LEU A 445 -5.78 -11.63 50.06
C LEU A 445 -4.37 -11.28 50.56
N ALA A 446 -3.87 -10.09 50.24
CA ALA A 446 -2.60 -9.59 50.75
C ALA A 446 -2.63 -9.42 52.28
N MET A 447 -3.70 -8.82 52.83
CA MET A 447 -3.87 -8.68 54.28
C MET A 447 -4.01 -10.05 54.97
N VAL A 448 -4.70 -11.00 54.36
CA VAL A 448 -4.83 -12.38 54.87
C VAL A 448 -3.47 -13.07 54.90
N ALA A 449 -2.66 -12.91 53.85
CA ALA A 449 -1.31 -13.47 53.78
C ALA A 449 -0.38 -12.84 54.83
N GLU A 450 -0.37 -11.51 54.94
CA GLU A 450 0.42 -10.77 55.95
C GLU A 450 0.00 -11.17 57.37
N GLY A 451 -1.31 -11.21 57.64
CA GLY A 451 -1.83 -11.62 58.95
C GLY A 451 -1.49 -13.07 59.29
N SER A 452 -1.57 -13.97 58.32
CA SER A 452 -1.19 -15.37 58.53
C SER A 452 0.31 -15.51 58.83
N ALA A 453 1.16 -14.79 58.11
CA ALA A 453 2.61 -14.76 58.35
C ALA A 453 2.92 -14.22 59.76
N TYR A 454 2.30 -13.10 60.14
CA TYR A 454 2.46 -12.52 61.48
C TYR A 454 2.08 -13.52 62.58
N LEU A 455 0.94 -14.20 62.47
CA LEU A 455 0.49 -15.18 63.47
C LEU A 455 1.43 -16.38 63.55
N VAL A 456 1.98 -16.84 62.41
CA VAL A 456 2.97 -17.92 62.39
C VAL A 456 4.28 -17.48 63.03
N GLU A 457 4.78 -16.28 62.74
CA GLU A 457 6.03 -15.76 63.29
C GLU A 457 5.94 -15.49 64.80
N ASN A 458 4.77 -15.07 65.28
CA ASN A 458 4.56 -14.64 66.67
C ASN A 458 3.82 -15.69 67.52
N PHE A 459 3.63 -16.91 67.02
CA PHE A 459 2.72 -17.89 67.65
C PHE A 459 3.08 -18.22 69.11
N LYS A 460 4.38 -18.36 69.43
CA LYS A 460 4.81 -18.69 70.80
C LYS A 460 4.38 -17.64 71.81
N THR A 461 4.66 -16.37 71.51
CA THR A 461 4.29 -15.24 72.36
C THR A 461 2.78 -15.19 72.55
N ILE A 462 2.02 -15.33 71.45
CA ILE A 462 0.56 -15.29 71.48
C ILE A 462 -0.01 -16.44 72.34
N PHE A 463 0.46 -17.68 72.15
CA PHE A 463 -0.04 -18.82 72.92
C PHE A 463 0.33 -18.74 74.40
N MET A 464 1.55 -18.31 74.74
CA MET A 464 1.95 -18.14 76.14
C MET A 464 1.17 -17.05 76.88
N GLU A 465 0.73 -16.00 76.18
CA GLU A 465 -0.11 -14.94 76.75
C GLU A 465 -1.49 -15.49 77.18
N HIS A 466 -2.10 -16.37 76.39
CA HIS A 466 -3.45 -16.90 76.64
C HIS A 466 -3.50 -18.23 77.40
N TYR A 467 -2.41 -18.98 77.38
CA TYR A 467 -2.26 -20.25 78.11
C TYR A 467 -1.04 -20.16 79.05
N PRO A 468 -1.17 -19.45 80.19
CA PRO A 468 -0.10 -19.33 81.15
C PRO A 468 0.24 -20.71 81.74
N GLY A 469 1.38 -21.27 81.35
CA GLY A 469 1.83 -22.60 81.75
C GLY A 469 2.43 -23.45 80.63
N LEU A 470 2.34 -23.02 79.37
CA LEU A 470 2.96 -23.72 78.24
C LEU A 470 4.50 -23.70 78.32
N TYR A 471 5.11 -24.82 77.95
CA TYR A 471 6.56 -24.99 77.82
C TYR A 471 7.03 -24.49 76.44
N GLU A 472 7.51 -23.24 76.39
CA GLU A 472 7.92 -22.55 75.16
C GLU A 472 8.84 -23.35 74.21
N PRO A 473 9.90 -24.06 74.69
CA PRO A 473 10.77 -24.82 73.80
C PRO A 473 10.06 -26.01 73.12
N GLY A 474 8.97 -26.50 73.71
CA GLY A 474 8.14 -27.57 73.16
C GLY A 474 7.07 -27.09 72.16
N LEU A 475 6.85 -25.77 72.04
CA LEU A 475 5.88 -25.20 71.10
C LEU A 475 6.40 -25.21 69.67
N GLN A 476 5.72 -25.94 68.81
CA GLN A 476 6.09 -26.15 67.41
C GLN A 476 4.88 -26.36 66.50
N SER A 477 5.14 -26.51 65.20
CA SER A 477 4.14 -26.78 64.16
C SER A 477 2.97 -25.77 64.15
N PRO A 478 3.22 -24.45 64.10
CA PRO A 478 2.15 -23.48 63.98
C PRO A 478 1.36 -23.69 62.69
N ARG A 479 0.04 -23.61 62.78
CA ARG A 479 -0.87 -23.63 61.63
C ARG A 479 -1.84 -22.48 61.76
N VAL A 480 -2.08 -21.79 60.66
CA VAL A 480 -3.04 -20.68 60.60
C VAL A 480 -4.02 -20.93 59.46
N ARG A 481 -5.30 -20.70 59.72
CA ARG A 481 -6.39 -20.80 58.75
C ARG A 481 -7.23 -19.53 58.81
N TYR A 482 -7.40 -18.88 57.68
CA TYR A 482 -8.37 -17.79 57.53
C TYR A 482 -9.80 -18.34 57.57
N LEU A 483 -10.65 -17.79 58.43
CA LEU A 483 -12.05 -18.21 58.62
C LEU A 483 -13.06 -17.31 57.90
N GLY A 484 -12.65 -16.10 57.49
CA GLY A 484 -13.49 -15.13 56.82
C GLY A 484 -13.48 -13.76 57.50
N LYS A 485 -14.45 -12.92 57.14
CA LYS A 485 -14.65 -11.60 57.74
C LYS A 485 -15.76 -11.63 58.77
N ASN A 486 -15.54 -10.95 59.88
CA ASN A 486 -16.61 -10.50 60.77
C ASN A 486 -16.62 -8.97 60.77
N GLU A 487 -17.70 -8.37 60.29
CA GLU A 487 -17.76 -6.94 59.95
C GLU A 487 -16.59 -6.56 59.00
N ASN A 488 -15.64 -5.74 59.48
CA ASN A 488 -14.44 -5.34 58.74
C ASN A 488 -13.15 -6.00 59.24
N LYS A 489 -13.25 -6.99 60.15
CA LYS A 489 -12.10 -7.66 60.75
C LYS A 489 -11.86 -9.02 60.11
N LEU A 490 -10.59 -9.34 59.88
CA LEU A 490 -10.17 -10.63 59.34
C LEU A 490 -10.04 -11.64 60.48
N VAL A 491 -10.75 -12.76 60.41
CA VAL A 491 -10.76 -13.78 61.46
C VAL A 491 -9.88 -14.96 61.04
N PHE A 492 -9.02 -15.40 61.95
CA PHE A 492 -8.09 -16.50 61.77
C PHE A 492 -8.22 -17.49 62.93
N MET A 493 -8.15 -18.78 62.62
CA MET A 493 -7.86 -19.83 63.59
C MET A 493 -6.38 -20.13 63.53
N MET A 494 -5.70 -20.08 64.67
CA MET A 494 -4.34 -20.58 64.78
C MET A 494 -4.27 -21.78 65.72
N SER A 495 -3.42 -22.74 65.39
CA SER A 495 -3.10 -23.88 66.24
C SER A 495 -1.61 -24.11 66.34
N CYS A 496 -1.17 -24.70 67.44
CA CYS A 496 0.19 -25.20 67.59
C CYS A 496 0.17 -26.45 68.47
N ILE A 497 1.31 -27.13 68.51
CA ILE A 497 1.51 -28.33 69.31
C ILE A 497 2.56 -28.04 70.38
N GLU A 498 2.26 -28.46 71.61
CA GLU A 498 3.23 -28.54 72.68
C GLU A 498 3.72 -29.98 72.83
N LEU A 499 5.03 -30.18 72.71
CA LEU A 499 5.70 -31.46 72.96
C LEU A 499 6.40 -31.43 74.32
N VAL A 500 5.89 -32.20 75.27
CA VAL A 500 6.51 -32.40 76.59
C VAL A 500 6.80 -33.88 76.78
N GLN A 501 8.08 -34.23 76.80
CA GLN A 501 8.57 -35.62 76.82
C GLN A 501 8.04 -36.46 75.64
N ARG A 502 7.03 -37.31 75.86
CA ARG A 502 6.35 -38.14 74.84
C ARG A 502 4.88 -37.76 74.63
N ASN A 503 4.38 -36.74 75.34
CA ASN A 503 3.00 -36.29 75.25
C ASN A 503 2.90 -35.10 74.29
N THR A 504 1.82 -35.07 73.52
CA THR A 504 1.57 -34.06 72.49
C THR A 504 0.19 -33.47 72.75
N ASN A 505 0.15 -32.17 73.02
CA ASN A 505 -1.10 -31.43 73.21
C ASN A 505 -1.28 -30.43 72.07
N GLU A 506 -2.46 -30.40 71.45
CA GLU A 506 -2.81 -29.39 70.45
C GLU A 506 -3.58 -28.25 71.12
N PHE A 507 -3.12 -27.02 70.89
CA PHE A 507 -3.80 -25.81 71.34
C PHE A 507 -4.35 -25.04 70.14
N ARG A 508 -5.53 -24.43 70.32
CA ARG A 508 -6.19 -23.64 69.27
C ARG A 508 -6.76 -22.36 69.85
N LEU A 509 -6.63 -21.28 69.11
CA LEU A 509 -7.25 -20.00 69.44
C LEU A 509 -7.72 -19.28 68.18
N SER A 510 -8.80 -18.52 68.30
CA SER A 510 -9.32 -17.69 67.22
C SER A 510 -8.94 -16.23 67.47
N TYR A 511 -8.32 -15.61 66.49
CA TYR A 511 -7.87 -14.22 66.52
C TYR A 511 -8.54 -13.44 65.40
N GLN A 512 -8.77 -12.15 65.65
CA GLN A 512 -9.23 -11.23 64.62
C GLN A 512 -8.25 -10.05 64.48
N PHE A 513 -8.00 -9.66 63.25
CA PHE A 513 -7.21 -8.47 62.89
C PHE A 513 -8.14 -7.38 62.38
N ASP A 514 -8.03 -6.19 62.95
CA ASP A 514 -8.68 -4.99 62.44
C ASP A 514 -7.71 -4.23 61.51
N PRO A 515 -7.96 -4.20 60.19
CA PRO A 515 -7.09 -3.51 59.24
C PRO A 515 -7.00 -1.99 59.46
N VAL A 516 -8.02 -1.39 60.08
CA VAL A 516 -8.07 0.07 60.30
C VAL A 516 -7.20 0.47 61.48
N SER A 517 -7.39 -0.18 62.63
CA SER A 517 -6.60 0.11 63.83
C SER A 517 -5.24 -0.59 63.87
N ARG A 518 -5.02 -1.56 62.96
CA ARG A 518 -3.87 -2.47 62.91
C ARG A 518 -3.67 -3.23 64.23
N ARG A 519 -4.75 -3.58 64.92
CA ARG A 519 -4.73 -4.30 66.20
C ARG A 519 -5.26 -5.72 66.06
N TRP A 520 -4.65 -6.62 66.81
CA TRP A 520 -5.12 -7.98 67.02
C TRP A 520 -5.96 -8.07 68.29
N SER A 521 -6.96 -8.95 68.29
CA SER A 521 -7.76 -9.27 69.47
C SER A 521 -8.28 -10.71 69.39
N LEU A 522 -8.61 -11.30 70.54
CA LEU A 522 -9.30 -12.59 70.57
C LEU A 522 -10.66 -12.48 69.87
N TYR A 523 -10.98 -13.47 69.05
CA TYR A 523 -12.30 -13.65 68.48
C TYR A 523 -13.10 -14.62 69.35
N ARG A 524 -14.31 -14.21 69.73
CA ARG A 524 -15.30 -15.05 70.42
C ARG A 524 -16.57 -15.00 69.57
N GLU A 525 -17.10 -16.18 69.21
CA GLU A 525 -18.34 -16.31 68.43
C GLU A 525 -19.55 -15.71 69.15
#